data_AF-A0A937F9S5-F1
#
_entry.id   AF-A0A937F9S5-F1
#
_cell.length_a   1.000
_cell.length_b   1.000
_cell.length_c   1.000
_cell.angle_alpha   90.00
_cell.angle_beta   90.00
_cell.angle_gamma   90.00
#
_symmetry.space_group_name_H-M   'P 1'
#
loop_
_entity.id
_entity.type
_entity.pdbx_description
1 polymer ?
#
loop_
_entity_poly.entity_id
_entity_poly.type
_entity_poly.pdbx_seq_one_letter_code
_entity_poly.pdbx_strand_id
1 'polypeptide(L)'
;MKVTYSVLLVFVVLFGTKAQAQQFVFPSDPDWNVLEEGDSLSFTLKVEGDTSYDYKFSVYGDRGLELHLDSLGNFDWVPSYDLVDRVTEKQDFSVIFEAISSTGNKIRKEIPLTVIHKNRPPSIGELPVFYVRQYSENEFNLKQLDQINDPDDDPIVFKSILSEMPEGASLSELGIFSWKPSRNQFRSIRREHLKVHFLVQDQPEKSETMGTLIIAPTQLDLPPEILMVPNDTLVTMKEDEVLNLNFYVSDPNGDDNIRDVSFVSNDLRIPKSGLTSNTSTQWEFTWTPGYDFVGEQERSVTVEIVFYVLDESNKRAEKSLRVEVLDTENLEQKDKRLYAKYRTMLIQTMDMIDQLDENQKNLNKQLKRAKKGKRHRSIVNASLGAVTGISPVFMEDNSKDYVTGVGGTAVLTLGTLEATEVLGKSKDDILEKLKLNIDIRNALQAEGDQFARKYALRSQRRDKNFYSDVDKLKAQLNNKKMILLELDASWENPTKPSDKNLKKQFPDFNNEGFED
;
A
#
# COMPACT_ATOMS: atom_id res chain seq x y z
N MET A 1 123.97 7.85 -100.36
CA MET A 1 122.92 7.13 -101.13
C MET A 1 122.27 6.17 -100.14
N LYS A 2 121.00 6.23 -99.74
CA LYS A 2 119.76 6.95 -100.07
C LYS A 2 119.01 7.07 -98.71
N VAL A 3 118.54 8.26 -98.29
CA VAL A 3 117.14 8.72 -98.43
C VAL A 3 116.21 7.89 -97.49
N THR A 4 115.39 8.41 -96.55
CA THR A 4 114.16 9.23 -96.73
C THR A 4 113.46 9.42 -95.37
N TYR A 5 112.78 10.56 -95.20
CA TYR A 5 111.59 10.95 -94.39
C TYR A 5 111.38 10.62 -92.91
N SER A 6 111.18 11.73 -92.18
CA SER A 6 110.37 11.88 -90.97
C SER A 6 108.97 11.27 -91.07
N VAL A 7 108.57 10.58 -90.01
CA VAL A 7 107.18 10.52 -89.56
C VAL A 7 107.19 10.94 -88.08
N LEU A 8 106.69 12.14 -87.83
CA LEU A 8 106.40 12.68 -86.50
C LEU A 8 105.09 12.05 -86.03
N LEU A 9 105.14 11.16 -85.05
CA LEU A 9 103.97 10.56 -84.42
C LEU A 9 103.85 11.16 -83.02
N VAL A 10 103.08 12.23 -82.91
CA VAL A 10 102.73 12.87 -81.64
C VAL A 10 101.72 11.96 -80.94
N PHE A 11 102.17 11.28 -79.89
CA PHE A 11 101.30 10.57 -78.95
C PHE A 11 100.66 11.63 -78.02
N VAL A 12 99.43 12.04 -78.32
CA VAL A 12 98.62 12.81 -77.37
C VAL A 12 98.15 11.83 -76.29
N VAL A 13 98.87 11.80 -75.17
CA VAL A 13 98.40 11.17 -73.94
C VAL A 13 97.32 12.07 -73.36
N LEU A 14 96.06 11.77 -73.63
CA LEU A 14 94.93 12.30 -72.88
C LEU A 14 94.99 11.71 -71.47
N PHE A 15 95.59 12.47 -70.53
CA PHE A 15 95.35 12.27 -69.12
C PHE A 15 93.89 12.60 -68.84
N GLY A 16 93.03 11.59 -68.92
CA GLY A 16 91.69 11.67 -68.34
C GLY A 16 91.84 11.70 -66.83
N THR A 17 91.79 12.91 -66.25
CA THR A 17 91.53 13.06 -64.81
C THR A 17 90.20 12.36 -64.53
N LYS A 18 90.21 11.29 -63.73
CA LYS A 18 89.00 10.82 -63.06
C LYS A 18 88.56 11.95 -62.15
N ALA A 19 87.69 12.83 -62.63
CA ALA A 19 86.93 13.72 -61.78
C ALA A 19 86.14 12.80 -60.84
N GLN A 20 86.51 12.78 -59.56
CA GLN A 20 85.73 12.12 -58.54
C GLN A 20 84.39 12.87 -58.52
N ALA A 21 83.32 12.22 -58.96
CA ALA A 21 82.01 12.85 -59.01
C ALA A 21 81.62 13.23 -57.58
N GLN A 22 81.28 14.50 -57.37
CA GLN A 22 80.87 14.99 -56.06
C GLN A 22 79.54 14.30 -55.67
N GLN A 23 79.51 13.64 -54.52
CA GLN A 23 78.37 12.84 -54.08
C GLN A 23 78.00 13.17 -52.63
N PHE A 24 76.71 13.24 -52.33
CA PHE A 24 76.22 13.33 -50.96
C PHE A 24 76.38 12.01 -50.20
N VAL A 25 76.86 12.10 -48.96
CA VAL A 25 76.91 11.02 -47.98
C VAL A 25 75.70 11.16 -47.06
N PHE A 26 74.83 10.16 -47.10
CA PHE A 26 73.66 10.01 -46.23
C PHE A 26 73.93 8.92 -45.19
N PRO A 27 73.08 8.78 -44.15
CA PRO A 27 73.17 7.68 -43.20
C PRO A 27 73.25 6.31 -43.90
N SER A 28 74.06 5.40 -43.34
CA SER A 28 74.30 4.07 -43.89
C SER A 28 73.33 2.99 -43.40
N ASP A 29 72.47 3.33 -42.44
CA ASP A 29 71.52 2.39 -41.85
C ASP A 29 70.42 2.03 -42.86
N PRO A 30 69.99 0.76 -42.93
CA PRO A 30 68.81 0.41 -43.72
C PRO A 30 67.59 1.15 -43.17
N ASP A 31 66.73 1.64 -44.06
CA ASP A 31 65.47 2.32 -43.73
C ASP A 31 65.61 3.63 -42.91
N TRP A 32 66.78 4.29 -42.94
CA TRP A 32 66.98 5.60 -42.30
C TRP A 32 66.02 6.69 -42.80
N ASN A 33 65.44 6.50 -43.97
CA ASN A 33 64.48 7.38 -44.62
C ASN A 33 63.02 6.96 -44.40
N VAL A 34 62.76 5.97 -43.54
CA VAL A 34 61.42 5.52 -43.15
C VAL A 34 61.19 5.90 -41.70
N LEU A 35 60.15 6.70 -41.43
CA LEU A 35 59.83 7.21 -40.10
C LEU A 35 58.38 6.99 -39.75
N GLU A 36 58.07 6.82 -38.47
CA GLU A 36 56.71 6.93 -37.97
C GLU A 36 56.40 8.40 -37.62
N GLU A 37 55.14 8.79 -37.69
CA GLU A 37 54.72 10.13 -37.24
C GLU A 37 55.13 10.41 -35.79
N GLY A 38 55.68 11.60 -35.53
CA GLY A 38 56.23 12.00 -34.24
C GLY A 38 57.67 11.53 -33.93
N ASP A 39 58.27 10.66 -34.75
CA ASP A 39 59.65 10.21 -34.56
C ASP A 39 60.67 11.22 -35.12
N SER A 40 61.75 11.49 -34.40
CA SER A 40 62.75 12.47 -34.85
C SER A 40 63.79 11.88 -35.80
N LEU A 41 63.94 12.47 -37.00
CA LEU A 41 65.07 12.25 -37.89
C LEU A 41 66.12 13.35 -37.70
N SER A 42 67.34 12.97 -37.30
CA SER A 42 68.47 13.90 -37.25
C SER A 42 69.73 13.30 -37.87
N PHE A 43 70.36 13.99 -38.82
CA PHE A 43 71.65 13.56 -39.39
C PHE A 43 72.48 14.73 -39.92
N THR A 44 73.79 14.52 -40.10
CA THR A 44 74.68 15.52 -40.70
C THR A 44 75.03 15.15 -42.13
N LEU A 45 74.66 16.01 -43.07
CA LEU A 45 74.92 15.88 -44.50
C LEU A 45 76.37 16.25 -44.84
N LYS A 46 77.06 15.39 -45.61
CA LYS A 46 78.43 15.65 -46.09
C LYS A 46 78.52 15.44 -47.59
N VAL A 47 79.39 16.18 -48.27
CA VAL A 47 79.69 15.99 -49.69
C VAL A 47 81.10 15.42 -49.81
N GLU A 48 81.23 14.27 -50.47
CA GLU A 48 82.50 13.63 -50.77
C GLU A 48 82.88 13.91 -52.24
N GLY A 49 84.15 14.24 -52.51
CA GLY A 49 84.66 14.38 -53.89
C GLY A 49 85.50 15.62 -54.19
N ASP A 50 85.60 16.61 -53.29
CA ASP A 50 86.62 17.66 -53.36
C ASP A 50 86.81 18.34 -52.00
N THR A 51 88.02 18.33 -51.44
CA THR A 51 88.31 18.85 -50.07
C THR A 51 88.50 20.36 -50.02
N SER A 52 88.38 21.05 -51.15
CA SER A 52 88.76 22.46 -51.30
C SER A 52 87.59 23.45 -51.18
N TYR A 53 86.38 23.01 -50.87
CA TYR A 53 85.19 23.88 -50.84
C TYR A 53 84.40 23.77 -49.54
N ASP A 54 84.10 24.93 -48.96
CA ASP A 54 83.00 25.06 -48.01
C ASP A 54 81.67 25.02 -48.80
N TYR A 55 80.81 24.08 -48.43
CA TYR A 55 79.47 23.93 -49.00
C TYR A 55 78.44 24.57 -48.10
N LYS A 56 77.51 25.31 -48.70
CA LYS A 56 76.27 25.74 -48.04
C LYS A 56 75.15 24.79 -48.42
N PHE A 57 74.44 24.28 -47.43
CA PHE A 57 73.34 23.36 -47.61
C PHE A 57 72.00 24.07 -47.59
N SER A 58 71.06 23.58 -48.40
CA SER A 58 69.68 24.04 -48.46
C SER A 58 68.78 22.86 -48.82
N VAL A 59 67.56 22.85 -48.27
CA VAL A 59 66.54 21.83 -48.53
C VAL A 59 65.37 22.46 -49.27
N TYR A 60 64.82 21.75 -50.25
CA TYR A 60 63.65 22.14 -51.02
C TYR A 60 62.66 20.97 -51.09
N GLY A 61 61.37 21.27 -51.26
CA GLY A 61 60.30 20.26 -51.19
C GLY A 61 59.55 20.23 -49.85
N ASP A 62 59.72 21.29 -49.06
CA ASP A 62 59.20 21.55 -47.72
C ASP A 62 57.70 21.86 -47.67
N ARG A 63 56.87 21.37 -48.61
CA ARG A 63 55.45 21.74 -48.76
C ARG A 63 54.63 21.45 -47.47
N GLY A 64 54.70 22.34 -46.48
CA GLY A 64 54.10 22.17 -45.16
C GLY A 64 54.84 21.19 -44.23
N LEU A 65 56.08 20.76 -44.53
CA LEU A 65 56.77 19.69 -43.79
C LEU A 65 57.69 20.18 -42.65
N GLU A 66 57.83 21.50 -42.45
CA GLU A 66 58.65 22.11 -41.39
C GLU A 66 60.07 21.51 -41.26
N LEU A 67 60.72 21.23 -42.40
CA LEU A 67 62.06 20.64 -42.45
C LEU A 67 63.12 21.66 -41.99
N HIS A 68 63.98 21.28 -41.04
CA HIS A 68 65.09 22.12 -40.59
C HIS A 68 66.41 21.60 -41.14
N LEU A 69 67.15 22.45 -41.86
CA LEU A 69 68.51 22.17 -42.32
C LEU A 69 69.40 23.38 -42.10
N ASP A 70 70.35 23.24 -41.17
CA ASP A 70 71.33 24.27 -40.88
C ASP A 70 72.36 24.41 -42.00
N SER A 71 72.97 25.59 -42.12
CA SER A 71 74.04 25.85 -43.10
C SER A 71 75.29 24.98 -42.92
N LEU A 72 75.45 24.34 -41.75
CA LEU A 72 76.52 23.39 -41.43
C LEU A 72 76.20 21.95 -41.86
N GLY A 73 74.98 21.71 -42.39
CA GLY A 73 74.55 20.40 -42.87
C GLY A 73 73.82 19.55 -41.83
N ASN A 74 73.45 20.10 -40.66
CA ASN A 74 72.62 19.38 -39.69
C ASN A 74 71.17 19.44 -40.14
N PHE A 75 70.60 18.28 -40.43
CA PHE A 75 69.21 18.10 -40.78
C PHE A 75 68.46 17.58 -39.57
N ASP A 76 67.32 18.19 -39.26
CA ASP A 76 66.40 17.80 -38.20
C ASP A 76 64.97 17.87 -38.71
N TRP A 77 64.19 16.82 -38.46
CA TRP A 77 62.79 16.76 -38.82
C TRP A 77 61.99 15.88 -37.86
N VAL A 78 60.79 16.34 -37.51
CA VAL A 78 59.79 15.56 -36.80
C VAL A 78 58.51 15.59 -37.66
N PRO A 79 58.11 14.49 -38.28
CA PRO A 79 56.86 14.42 -39.04
C PRO A 79 55.68 14.68 -38.10
N SER A 80 54.78 15.59 -38.48
CA SER A 80 53.51 15.81 -37.76
C SER A 80 52.61 14.57 -37.89
N TYR A 81 51.72 14.38 -36.93
CA TYR A 81 50.67 13.34 -36.93
C TYR A 81 49.57 13.59 -37.97
N ASP A 82 49.57 14.75 -38.63
CA ASP A 82 48.59 15.10 -39.66
C ASP A 82 49.15 14.86 -41.10
N LEU A 83 50.33 14.22 -41.22
CA LEU A 83 51.00 14.05 -42.51
C LEU A 83 50.50 12.85 -43.30
N VAL A 84 50.16 11.76 -42.61
CA VAL A 84 49.73 10.50 -43.18
C VAL A 84 48.38 10.13 -42.62
N ASP A 85 47.40 10.03 -43.50
CA ASP A 85 46.07 9.54 -43.15
C ASP A 85 46.13 8.03 -42.85
N ARG A 86 45.40 7.59 -41.83
CA ARG A 86 45.09 6.21 -41.50
C ARG A 86 44.78 5.34 -42.73
N VAL A 87 44.03 5.86 -43.71
CA VAL A 87 43.65 5.07 -44.90
C VAL A 87 44.87 4.76 -45.79
N THR A 88 45.82 5.69 -45.86
CA THR A 88 47.02 5.53 -46.68
C THR A 88 48.09 4.70 -46.01
N GLU A 89 48.11 4.65 -44.67
CA GLU A 89 49.09 3.98 -43.78
C GLU A 89 50.55 4.44 -43.95
N LYS A 90 50.97 4.76 -45.18
CA LYS A 90 52.30 5.24 -45.55
C LYS A 90 52.21 6.26 -46.69
N GLN A 91 53.03 7.30 -46.62
CA GLN A 91 53.16 8.30 -47.67
C GLN A 91 54.61 8.68 -47.91
N ASP A 92 54.98 8.81 -49.19
CA ASP A 92 56.32 9.22 -49.60
C ASP A 92 56.38 10.72 -49.89
N PHE A 93 57.33 11.39 -49.28
CA PHE A 93 57.63 12.81 -49.49
C PHE A 93 58.99 12.97 -50.18
N SER A 94 58.97 13.47 -51.42
CA SER A 94 60.20 13.79 -52.16
C SER A 94 60.84 15.07 -51.62
N VAL A 95 61.99 14.94 -50.95
CA VAL A 95 62.79 16.05 -50.45
C VAL A 95 64.08 16.19 -51.28
N ILE A 96 64.38 17.41 -51.71
CA ILE A 96 65.56 17.71 -52.53
C ILE A 96 66.60 18.42 -51.66
N PHE A 97 67.73 17.75 -51.44
CA PHE A 97 68.90 18.34 -50.80
C PHE A 97 69.80 19.00 -51.85
N GLU A 98 70.11 20.28 -51.67
CA GLU A 98 71.03 21.06 -52.51
C GLU A 98 72.25 21.50 -51.69
N ALA A 99 73.44 21.32 -52.26
CA ALA A 99 74.68 21.87 -51.75
C ALA A 99 75.30 22.80 -52.80
N ILE A 100 75.64 24.01 -52.38
CA ILE A 100 76.28 25.03 -53.21
C ILE A 100 77.69 25.26 -52.69
N SER A 101 78.69 25.01 -53.54
CA SER A 101 80.11 25.33 -53.26
C SER A 101 80.34 26.84 -53.30
N SER A 102 81.37 27.33 -52.61
CA SER A 102 81.85 28.72 -52.68
C SER A 102 82.16 29.23 -54.10
N THR A 103 82.40 28.32 -55.06
CA THR A 103 82.62 28.63 -56.48
C THR A 103 81.34 28.66 -57.33
N GLY A 104 80.18 28.37 -56.74
CA GLY A 104 78.87 28.38 -57.40
C GLY A 104 78.44 27.03 -58.01
N ASN A 105 79.24 25.98 -57.89
CA ASN A 105 78.85 24.62 -58.30
C ASN A 105 77.71 24.12 -57.42
N LYS A 106 76.65 23.57 -58.04
CA LYS A 106 75.46 23.06 -57.35
C LYS A 106 75.33 21.55 -57.55
N ILE A 107 75.10 20.84 -56.46
CA ILE A 107 74.75 19.42 -56.47
C ILE A 107 73.36 19.29 -55.86
N ARG A 108 72.49 18.50 -56.49
CA ARG A 108 71.14 18.22 -56.00
C ARG A 108 70.93 16.72 -55.93
N LYS A 109 70.27 16.26 -54.86
CA LYS A 109 69.82 14.87 -54.76
C LYS A 109 68.42 14.84 -54.14
N GLU A 110 67.53 14.18 -54.86
CA GLU A 110 66.16 13.91 -54.40
C GLU A 110 66.15 12.62 -53.60
N ILE A 111 65.50 12.65 -52.44
CA ILE A 111 65.34 11.52 -51.54
C ILE A 111 63.87 11.40 -51.16
N PRO A 112 63.26 10.21 -51.36
CA PRO A 112 61.96 9.93 -50.80
C PRO A 112 62.11 9.66 -49.29
N LEU A 113 61.42 10.45 -48.47
CA LEU A 113 61.19 10.16 -47.07
C LEU A 113 59.83 9.51 -46.94
N THR A 114 59.78 8.27 -46.45
CA THR A 114 58.54 7.53 -46.23
C THR A 114 58.10 7.77 -44.79
N VAL A 115 56.90 8.32 -44.59
CA VAL A 115 56.27 8.46 -43.27
C VAL A 115 55.20 7.38 -43.13
N ILE A 116 55.17 6.72 -41.98
CA ILE A 116 54.18 5.72 -41.59
C ILE A 116 53.27 6.34 -40.53
N HIS A 117 51.97 6.19 -40.71
CA HIS A 117 50.98 6.67 -39.75
C HIS A 117 51.17 6.01 -38.38
N LYS A 118 51.02 6.80 -37.30
CA LYS A 118 51.17 6.32 -35.92
C LYS A 118 49.95 6.73 -35.09
N ASN A 119 49.13 5.74 -34.73
CA ASN A 119 47.92 5.92 -33.95
C ASN A 119 48.20 6.51 -32.55
N ARG A 120 47.36 7.46 -32.14
CA ARG A 120 47.37 8.12 -30.84
C ARG A 120 46.21 7.58 -30.01
N PRO A 121 46.41 7.30 -28.71
CA PRO A 121 45.33 6.84 -27.86
C PRO A 121 44.27 7.94 -27.66
N PRO A 122 43.01 7.57 -27.33
CA PRO A 122 41.96 8.53 -27.03
C PRO A 122 42.38 9.48 -25.91
N SER A 123 41.98 10.74 -25.99
CA SER A 123 42.25 11.73 -24.96
C SER A 123 40.99 12.03 -24.14
N ILE A 124 41.17 12.19 -22.83
CA ILE A 124 40.07 12.48 -21.88
C ILE A 124 40.43 13.75 -21.11
N GLY A 125 39.65 14.80 -21.34
CA GLY A 125 39.70 16.04 -20.57
C GLY A 125 38.99 15.94 -19.21
N GLU A 126 38.84 17.08 -18.54
CA GLU A 126 38.11 17.14 -17.27
C GLU A 126 36.60 16.96 -17.50
N LEU A 127 36.05 15.86 -16.96
CA LEU A 127 34.63 15.54 -17.10
C LEU A 127 33.78 16.32 -16.08
N PRO A 128 32.57 16.74 -16.45
CA PRO A 128 31.67 17.38 -15.51
C PRO A 128 31.17 16.38 -14.46
N VAL A 129 30.77 16.91 -13.30
CA VAL A 129 30.22 16.11 -12.21
C VAL A 129 28.86 15.54 -12.59
N PHE A 130 28.67 14.24 -12.38
CA PHE A 130 27.40 13.56 -12.58
C PHE A 130 26.53 13.63 -11.32
N TYR A 131 25.45 14.42 -11.39
CA TYR A 131 24.52 14.60 -10.29
C TYR A 131 23.41 13.55 -10.32
N VAL A 132 23.24 12.82 -9.21
CA VAL A 132 22.26 11.72 -9.11
C VAL A 132 21.16 12.00 -8.08
N ARG A 133 20.02 11.34 -8.27
CA ARG A 133 18.84 11.35 -7.40
C ARG A 133 18.68 9.99 -6.72
N GLN A 134 18.21 9.99 -5.47
CA GLN A 134 17.95 8.77 -4.73
C GLN A 134 16.75 8.01 -5.32
N TYR A 135 16.82 6.68 -5.39
CA TYR A 135 15.73 5.80 -5.85
C TYR A 135 15.18 6.07 -7.26
N SER A 136 15.80 6.97 -8.03
CA SER A 136 15.52 7.20 -9.44
C SER A 136 16.61 6.58 -10.31
N GLU A 137 16.26 6.21 -11.54
CA GLU A 137 17.26 5.87 -12.56
C GLU A 137 17.95 7.15 -13.02
N ASN A 138 19.28 7.19 -12.97
CA ASN A 138 20.08 8.33 -13.41
C ASN A 138 20.95 7.89 -14.58
N GLU A 139 20.91 8.64 -15.67
CA GLU A 139 21.69 8.35 -16.89
C GLU A 139 22.66 9.49 -17.19
N PHE A 140 23.86 9.13 -17.67
CA PHE A 140 24.90 10.06 -18.09
C PHE A 140 25.53 9.59 -19.40
N ASN A 141 25.52 10.43 -20.42
CA ASN A 141 26.07 10.09 -21.74
C ASN A 141 27.47 10.68 -21.91
N LEU A 142 28.48 9.84 -21.77
CA LEU A 142 29.89 10.20 -21.91
C LEU A 142 30.28 10.50 -23.35
N LYS A 143 29.63 9.87 -24.35
CA LYS A 143 29.96 10.06 -25.77
C LYS A 143 29.54 11.43 -26.31
N GLN A 144 28.59 12.10 -25.65
CA GLN A 144 28.16 13.44 -26.04
C GLN A 144 29.13 14.53 -25.56
N LEU A 145 30.14 14.18 -24.76
CA LEU A 145 31.10 15.12 -24.20
C LEU A 145 32.25 15.35 -25.19
N ASP A 146 32.48 16.62 -25.55
CA ASP A 146 33.63 17.04 -26.39
C ASP A 146 34.99 16.75 -25.71
N GLN A 147 34.97 16.49 -24.40
CA GLN A 147 36.15 16.17 -23.61
C GLN A 147 36.68 14.75 -23.86
N ILE A 148 35.90 13.88 -24.52
CA ILE A 148 36.33 12.53 -24.88
C ILE A 148 36.41 12.47 -26.39
N ASN A 149 37.63 12.60 -26.90
CA ASN A 149 37.88 12.61 -28.33
C ASN A 149 39.16 11.83 -28.64
N ASP A 150 39.15 11.23 -29.82
CA ASP A 150 40.33 10.61 -30.38
C ASP A 150 41.06 11.62 -31.28
N PRO A 151 42.39 11.84 -31.09
CA PRO A 151 43.13 12.76 -31.93
C PRO A 151 43.16 12.40 -33.42
N ASP A 152 42.99 11.12 -33.76
CA ASP A 152 42.97 10.59 -35.13
C ASP A 152 41.53 10.39 -35.66
N ASP A 153 40.53 10.91 -34.93
CA ASP A 153 39.09 10.79 -35.22
C ASP A 153 38.60 9.33 -35.33
N ASP A 154 39.28 8.41 -34.63
CA ASP A 154 38.90 7.01 -34.60
C ASP A 154 37.63 6.73 -33.77
N PRO A 155 36.80 5.73 -34.15
CA PRO A 155 35.64 5.34 -33.34
C PRO A 155 36.05 4.81 -31.96
N ILE A 156 35.53 5.44 -30.91
CA ILE A 156 35.79 5.03 -29.52
C ILE A 156 34.70 4.11 -28.96
N VAL A 157 35.12 3.21 -28.06
CA VAL A 157 34.29 2.27 -27.30
C VAL A 157 34.58 2.41 -25.81
N PHE A 158 33.53 2.37 -24.99
CA PHE A 158 33.63 2.47 -23.54
C PHE A 158 33.64 1.10 -22.87
N LYS A 159 34.53 0.89 -21.90
CA LYS A 159 34.60 -0.32 -21.09
C LYS A 159 34.51 0.00 -19.60
N SER A 160 33.74 -0.80 -18.88
CA SER A 160 33.60 -0.70 -17.43
C SER A 160 34.70 -1.45 -16.68
N ILE A 161 35.16 -0.85 -15.58
CA ILE A 161 36.02 -1.52 -14.59
C ILE A 161 35.10 -2.05 -13.49
N LEU A 162 34.63 -3.30 -13.63
CA LEU A 162 33.59 -3.87 -12.76
C LEU A 162 33.91 -3.83 -11.26
N SER A 163 35.20 -3.86 -10.89
CA SER A 163 35.64 -3.78 -9.49
C SER A 163 35.41 -2.41 -8.84
N GLU A 164 35.25 -1.37 -9.63
CA GLU A 164 35.09 0.01 -9.16
C GLU A 164 33.70 0.58 -9.44
N MET A 165 32.87 -0.16 -10.17
CA MET A 165 31.49 0.22 -10.45
C MET A 165 30.63 0.09 -9.19
N PRO A 166 29.80 1.09 -8.85
CA PRO A 166 28.87 0.95 -7.75
C PRO A 166 27.83 -0.13 -8.06
N GLU A 167 27.38 -0.84 -7.02
CA GLU A 167 26.37 -1.88 -7.18
C GLU A 167 25.11 -1.32 -7.87
N GLY A 168 24.62 -2.03 -8.88
CA GLY A 168 23.48 -1.65 -9.71
C GLY A 168 23.79 -0.65 -10.82
N ALA A 169 25.04 -0.19 -10.97
CA ALA A 169 25.44 0.63 -12.11
C ALA A 169 25.82 -0.21 -13.33
N SER A 170 25.63 0.39 -14.50
CA SER A 170 26.07 -0.17 -15.78
C SER A 170 26.64 0.92 -16.67
N LEU A 171 27.62 0.55 -17.51
CA LEU A 171 28.18 1.39 -18.55
C LEU A 171 28.10 0.62 -19.87
N SER A 172 27.40 1.18 -20.83
CA SER A 172 27.30 0.62 -22.18
C SER A 172 28.53 0.96 -23.02
N GLU A 173 28.79 0.15 -24.05
CA GLU A 173 29.85 0.40 -25.05
C GLU A 173 29.69 1.73 -25.79
N LEU A 174 28.46 2.27 -25.82
CA LEU A 174 28.13 3.57 -26.40
C LEU A 174 28.42 4.75 -25.45
N GLY A 175 28.88 4.50 -24.22
CA GLY A 175 29.20 5.53 -23.24
C GLY A 175 28.01 5.99 -22.39
N ILE A 176 26.91 5.25 -22.37
CA ILE A 176 25.76 5.54 -21.48
C ILE A 176 26.02 4.86 -20.14
N PHE A 177 26.26 5.66 -19.11
CA PHE A 177 26.31 5.23 -17.72
C PHE A 177 24.93 5.34 -17.08
N SER A 178 24.42 4.26 -16.48
CA SER A 178 23.11 4.21 -15.81
C SER A 178 23.28 3.73 -14.38
N TRP A 179 22.64 4.41 -13.42
CA TRP A 179 22.69 4.03 -12.02
C TRP A 179 21.46 4.47 -11.22
N LYS A 180 20.90 3.51 -10.47
CA LYS A 180 19.86 3.72 -9.47
C LYS A 180 20.42 3.54 -8.04
N PRO A 181 20.89 4.61 -7.38
CA PRO A 181 21.49 4.51 -6.06
C PRO A 181 20.46 4.11 -5.00
N SER A 182 20.84 3.14 -4.16
CA SER A 182 20.14 2.83 -2.92
C SER A 182 20.31 3.93 -1.86
N ARG A 183 19.47 3.93 -0.82
CA ARG A 183 19.59 4.86 0.32
C ARG A 183 20.99 4.90 0.92
N ASN A 184 21.60 3.73 1.13
CA ASN A 184 22.93 3.65 1.74
C ASN A 184 24.00 4.24 0.82
N GLN A 185 23.95 3.93 -0.47
CA GLN A 185 24.88 4.50 -1.46
C GLN A 185 24.69 6.01 -1.57
N PHE A 186 23.45 6.50 -1.61
CA PHE A 186 23.14 7.93 -1.68
C PHE A 186 23.63 8.69 -0.44
N ARG A 187 23.56 8.07 0.74
CA ARG A 187 24.09 8.63 1.98
C ARG A 187 25.63 8.67 1.97
N SER A 188 26.28 7.68 1.37
CA SER A 188 27.74 7.65 1.22
C SER A 188 28.23 8.77 0.29
N ILE A 189 27.59 8.96 -0.87
CA ILE A 189 28.01 10.00 -1.83
C ILE A 189 27.83 11.43 -1.30
N ARG A 190 26.93 11.64 -0.34
CA ARG A 190 26.78 12.93 0.36
C ARG A 190 27.95 13.26 1.28
N ARG A 191 28.61 12.24 1.83
CA ARG A 191 29.77 12.43 2.71
C ARG A 191 31.02 12.67 1.89
N GLU A 192 31.18 11.91 0.82
CA GLU A 192 32.32 11.98 -0.09
C GLU A 192 31.87 11.67 -1.51
N HIS A 193 32.26 12.51 -2.47
CA HIS A 193 31.97 12.29 -3.88
C HIS A 193 32.53 10.95 -4.35
N LEU A 194 31.72 10.17 -5.07
CA LEU A 194 32.13 8.89 -5.60
C LEU A 194 32.95 9.11 -6.88
N LYS A 195 34.11 8.48 -6.99
CA LYS A 195 34.95 8.50 -8.19
C LYS A 195 34.89 7.12 -8.83
N VAL A 196 34.45 7.07 -10.08
CA VAL A 196 34.34 5.83 -10.87
C VAL A 196 35.31 5.91 -12.04
N HIS A 197 36.23 4.97 -12.14
CA HIS A 197 37.12 4.90 -13.29
C HIS A 197 36.52 4.00 -14.38
N PHE A 198 36.77 4.38 -15.63
CA PHE A 198 36.37 3.64 -16.81
C PHE A 198 37.45 3.72 -17.89
N LEU A 199 37.42 2.82 -18.87
CA LEU A 199 38.37 2.80 -19.96
C LEU A 199 37.68 3.24 -21.26
N VAL A 200 38.37 4.06 -22.04
CA VAL A 200 37.99 4.42 -23.41
C VAL A 200 39.00 3.79 -24.34
N GLN A 201 38.52 3.09 -25.36
CA GLN A 201 39.34 2.36 -26.31
C GLN A 201 39.06 2.85 -27.73
N ASP A 202 40.10 3.15 -28.51
CA ASP A 202 39.98 3.43 -29.95
C ASP A 202 39.69 2.15 -30.75
N GLN A 203 39.26 2.29 -32.01
CA GLN A 203 39.10 1.17 -32.94
C GLN A 203 39.66 1.54 -34.31
N PRO A 204 40.58 0.74 -34.88
CA PRO A 204 40.81 -0.68 -34.57
C PRO A 204 42.02 -0.99 -33.67
N GLU A 205 42.89 -0.02 -33.40
CA GLU A 205 44.22 -0.21 -32.79
C GLU A 205 44.18 -0.63 -31.30
N LYS A 206 43.02 -0.44 -30.65
CA LYS A 206 42.72 -0.90 -29.29
C LYS A 206 43.55 -0.23 -28.21
N SER A 207 44.07 0.97 -28.43
CA SER A 207 44.72 1.77 -27.40
C SER A 207 43.70 2.22 -26.35
N GLU A 208 44.08 2.19 -25.07
CA GLU A 208 43.16 2.45 -23.95
C GLU A 208 43.63 3.64 -23.11
N THR A 209 42.68 4.51 -22.75
CA THR A 209 42.88 5.63 -21.82
C THR A 209 41.89 5.54 -20.66
N MET A 210 42.36 5.81 -19.45
CA MET A 210 41.54 5.75 -18.24
C MET A 210 40.89 7.11 -17.94
N GLY A 211 39.57 7.13 -17.88
CA GLY A 211 38.76 8.27 -17.48
C GLY A 211 38.30 8.16 -16.02
N THR A 212 38.03 9.31 -15.38
CA THR A 212 37.46 9.36 -14.02
C THR A 212 36.16 10.15 -14.04
N LEU A 213 35.05 9.51 -13.69
CA LEU A 213 33.75 10.13 -13.51
C LEU A 213 33.52 10.46 -12.03
N ILE A 214 33.24 11.72 -11.72
CA ILE A 214 32.90 12.17 -10.36
C ILE A 214 31.37 12.18 -10.24
N ILE A 215 30.84 11.48 -9.25
CA ILE A 215 29.40 11.36 -8.98
C ILE A 215 29.07 12.06 -7.67
N ALA A 216 28.04 12.90 -7.70
CA ALA A 216 27.60 13.74 -6.59
C ALA A 216 26.08 13.65 -6.40
N PRO A 217 25.55 13.91 -5.18
CA PRO A 217 24.12 14.06 -4.98
C PRO A 217 23.59 15.32 -5.71
N THR A 218 22.37 15.24 -6.22
CA THR A 218 21.70 16.38 -6.86
C THR A 218 21.69 17.62 -5.98
N GLN A 219 22.01 18.77 -6.58
CA GLN A 219 21.90 20.09 -5.95
C GLN A 219 20.52 20.73 -6.15
N LEU A 220 19.72 20.19 -7.08
CA LEU A 220 18.35 20.63 -7.30
C LEU A 220 17.49 20.11 -6.17
N ASP A 221 16.80 21.00 -5.47
CA ASP A 221 15.75 20.68 -4.51
C ASP A 221 14.52 20.16 -5.29
N LEU A 222 14.17 18.90 -5.10
CA LEU A 222 13.10 18.19 -5.79
C LEU A 222 12.01 17.84 -4.77
N PRO A 223 10.72 17.85 -5.17
CA PRO A 223 9.65 17.50 -4.26
C PRO A 223 9.76 16.03 -3.84
N PRO A 224 9.23 15.68 -2.64
CA PRO A 224 9.13 14.30 -2.21
C PRO A 224 8.16 13.52 -3.10
N GLU A 225 8.19 12.19 -3.00
CA GLU A 225 7.32 11.25 -3.69
C GLU A 225 6.53 10.43 -2.68
N ILE A 226 5.25 10.18 -2.98
CA ILE A 226 4.34 9.39 -2.15
C ILE A 226 3.72 8.26 -2.99
N LEU A 227 3.87 7.03 -2.50
CA LEU A 227 3.25 5.83 -3.04
C LEU A 227 2.23 5.30 -2.04
N MET A 228 0.98 5.13 -2.47
CA MET A 228 -0.11 4.59 -1.67
C MET A 228 -0.44 3.17 -2.13
N VAL A 229 -0.64 2.26 -1.17
CA VAL A 229 -0.98 0.85 -1.39
C VAL A 229 -2.21 0.50 -0.53
N PRO A 230 -3.33 0.09 -1.14
CA PRO A 230 -3.59 0.02 -2.59
C PRO A 230 -3.57 1.39 -3.27
N ASN A 231 -3.27 1.44 -4.57
CA ASN A 231 -3.19 2.70 -5.36
C ASN A 231 -4.56 3.16 -5.89
N ASP A 232 -5.64 2.69 -5.27
CA ASP A 232 -7.01 3.00 -5.68
C ASP A 232 -7.36 4.44 -5.28
N THR A 233 -8.04 5.16 -6.17
CA THR A 233 -8.47 6.54 -5.90
C THR A 233 -9.89 6.62 -5.35
N LEU A 234 -10.63 5.52 -5.38
CA LEU A 234 -11.97 5.36 -4.85
C LEU A 234 -12.06 4.03 -4.12
N VAL A 235 -12.43 4.07 -2.85
CA VAL A 235 -12.70 2.88 -2.03
C VAL A 235 -14.13 2.96 -1.53
N THR A 236 -14.91 1.92 -1.78
CA THR A 236 -16.28 1.79 -1.24
C THR A 236 -16.23 0.81 -0.09
N MET A 237 -16.73 1.21 1.08
CA MET A 237 -16.74 0.41 2.30
C MET A 237 -18.03 0.60 3.08
N LYS A 238 -18.30 -0.29 4.03
CA LYS A 238 -19.44 -0.17 4.94
C LYS A 238 -19.05 0.53 6.25
N GLU A 239 -20.02 1.03 6.99
CA GLU A 239 -19.79 1.39 8.39
C GLU A 239 -19.27 0.19 9.19
N ASP A 240 -18.42 0.46 10.19
CA ASP A 240 -17.72 -0.54 11.02
C ASP A 240 -16.69 -1.40 10.27
N GLU A 241 -16.46 -1.15 8.98
CA GLU A 241 -15.39 -1.78 8.22
C GLU A 241 -14.06 -1.03 8.43
N VAL A 242 -12.95 -1.74 8.50
CA VAL A 242 -11.62 -1.14 8.70
C VAL A 242 -10.99 -0.80 7.35
N LEU A 243 -10.66 0.46 7.12
CA LEU A 243 -9.82 0.91 6.03
C LEU A 243 -8.36 0.89 6.48
N ASN A 244 -7.54 0.09 5.79
CA ASN A 244 -6.10 0.06 5.99
C ASN A 244 -5.38 0.44 4.69
N LEU A 245 -4.52 1.45 4.76
CA LEU A 245 -3.67 1.91 3.67
C LEU A 245 -2.23 2.00 4.13
N ASN A 246 -1.32 1.53 3.28
CA ASN A 246 0.11 1.66 3.50
C ASN A 246 0.69 2.73 2.56
N PHE A 247 1.56 3.56 3.10
CA PHE A 247 2.23 4.63 2.37
C PHE A 247 3.74 4.43 2.42
N TYR A 248 4.38 4.55 1.26
CA TYR A 248 5.82 4.60 1.11
C TYR A 248 6.20 5.99 0.60
N VAL A 249 7.06 6.66 1.36
CA VAL A 249 7.50 8.02 1.09
C VAL A 249 8.99 8.02 0.84
N SER A 250 9.42 8.73 -0.20
CA SER A 250 10.83 8.90 -0.52
C SER A 250 11.07 10.30 -1.05
N ASP A 251 12.28 10.81 -0.89
CA ASP A 251 12.64 12.12 -1.44
C ASP A 251 13.90 11.97 -2.32
N PRO A 252 13.88 12.49 -3.57
CA PRO A 252 15.03 12.38 -4.49
C PRO A 252 16.33 13.04 -4.00
N ASN A 253 16.23 14.05 -3.14
CA ASN A 253 17.34 14.66 -2.41
C ASN A 253 17.73 13.89 -1.17
N GLY A 254 16.86 12.98 -0.69
CA GLY A 254 17.10 12.20 0.48
C GLY A 254 15.92 11.88 1.35
N ASP A 255 15.81 10.64 1.80
CA ASP A 255 14.81 10.28 2.82
C ASP A 255 14.96 11.09 4.12
N ASP A 256 16.17 11.57 4.43
CA ASP A 256 16.42 12.42 5.61
C ASP A 256 15.90 13.86 5.42
N ASN A 257 15.52 14.27 4.20
CA ASN A 257 14.90 15.57 3.86
C ASN A 257 13.38 15.59 4.10
N ILE A 258 12.78 14.45 4.45
CA ILE A 258 11.35 14.37 4.74
C ILE A 258 11.10 14.97 6.13
N ARG A 259 10.33 16.06 6.17
CA ARG A 259 10.01 16.77 7.42
C ARG A 259 8.76 16.23 8.09
N ASP A 260 7.67 16.12 7.34
CA ASP A 260 6.35 15.78 7.89
C ASP A 260 5.49 15.03 6.87
N VAL A 261 4.66 14.11 7.37
CA VAL A 261 3.68 13.36 6.59
C VAL A 261 2.36 13.43 7.34
N SER A 262 1.34 13.95 6.68
CA SER A 262 0.03 14.12 7.29
C SER A 262 -1.05 14.06 6.20
N PHE A 263 -2.31 14.12 6.61
CA PHE A 263 -3.42 14.24 5.68
C PHE A 263 -4.36 15.37 6.09
N VAL A 264 -5.17 15.80 5.13
CA VAL A 264 -6.32 16.68 5.32
C VAL A 264 -7.55 15.93 4.82
N SER A 265 -8.64 15.98 5.56
CA SER A 265 -9.93 15.50 5.08
C SER A 265 -10.96 16.62 5.06
N ASN A 266 -11.93 16.53 4.16
CA ASN A 266 -13.11 17.38 4.17
C ASN A 266 -14.03 17.11 5.37
N ASP A 267 -13.92 15.93 6.01
CA ASP A 267 -14.70 15.55 7.18
C ASP A 267 -13.85 15.55 8.46
N LEU A 268 -14.25 16.35 9.45
CA LEU A 268 -13.56 16.48 10.74
C LEU A 268 -13.71 15.25 11.64
N ARG A 269 -14.63 14.33 11.31
CA ARG A 269 -14.85 13.09 12.07
C ARG A 269 -13.73 12.07 11.86
N ILE A 270 -12.91 12.24 10.83
CA ILE A 270 -11.73 11.37 10.62
C ILE A 270 -10.61 11.82 11.57
N PRO A 271 -10.21 10.98 12.53
CA PRO A 271 -9.20 11.36 13.49
C PRO A 271 -7.82 11.37 12.84
N LYS A 272 -7.05 12.43 13.09
CA LYS A 272 -5.63 12.51 12.66
C LYS A 272 -4.76 11.40 13.24
N SER A 273 -5.17 10.82 14.37
CA SER A 273 -4.50 9.66 14.98
C SER A 273 -4.64 8.37 14.16
N GLY A 274 -5.48 8.35 13.12
CA GLY A 274 -5.57 7.21 12.21
C GLY A 274 -4.30 7.01 11.38
N LEU A 275 -3.47 8.04 11.23
CA LEU A 275 -2.18 7.94 10.53
C LEU A 275 -1.05 7.69 11.54
N THR A 276 -0.40 6.54 11.43
CA THR A 276 0.70 6.10 12.29
C THR A 276 1.98 5.88 11.49
N SER A 277 3.10 6.41 11.97
CA SER A 277 4.43 6.18 11.38
C SER A 277 5.01 4.86 11.87
N ASN A 278 5.33 3.94 10.95
CA ASN A 278 6.07 2.73 11.26
C ASN A 278 7.58 2.96 11.19
N THR A 279 8.02 3.69 10.16
CA THR A 279 9.42 4.14 10.00
C THR A 279 9.45 5.57 9.45
N SER A 280 10.65 6.14 9.22
CA SER A 280 10.77 7.48 8.62
C SER A 280 10.16 7.59 7.22
N THR A 281 10.07 6.47 6.49
CA THR A 281 9.60 6.41 5.10
C THR A 281 8.35 5.55 4.91
N GLN A 282 7.83 4.95 5.99
CA GLN A 282 6.65 4.07 5.93
C GLN A 282 5.60 4.49 6.94
N TRP A 283 4.39 4.70 6.44
CA TRP A 283 3.24 5.15 7.22
C TRP A 283 2.05 4.23 6.95
N GLU A 284 1.23 4.06 7.97
CA GLU A 284 0.02 3.26 7.91
C GLU A 284 -1.16 4.13 8.32
N PHE A 285 -2.22 4.10 7.52
CA PHE A 285 -3.47 4.76 7.85
C PHE A 285 -4.53 3.71 8.14
N THR A 286 -5.05 3.74 9.36
CA THR A 286 -6.16 2.91 9.81
C THR A 286 -7.32 3.78 10.24
N TRP A 287 -8.48 3.54 9.63
CA TRP A 287 -9.71 4.24 9.99
C TRP A 287 -10.91 3.30 9.94
N THR A 288 -11.78 3.43 10.94
CA THR A 288 -13.04 2.70 11.03
C THR A 288 -14.16 3.72 11.23
N PRO A 289 -15.03 3.97 10.23
CA PRO A 289 -16.22 4.78 10.43
C PRO A 289 -17.16 4.09 11.43
N GLY A 290 -17.68 4.85 12.39
CA GLY A 290 -18.72 4.34 13.29
C GLY A 290 -20.08 4.18 12.57
N TYR A 291 -21.02 3.51 13.22
CA TYR A 291 -22.40 3.32 12.75
C TYR A 291 -23.27 4.60 12.68
N ASP A 292 -22.75 5.73 13.17
CA ASP A 292 -23.41 7.04 13.11
C ASP A 292 -22.77 7.95 12.04
N PHE A 293 -21.97 7.37 11.14
CA PHE A 293 -21.21 8.14 10.16
C PHE A 293 -22.09 8.58 8.99
N VAL A 294 -22.95 7.68 8.52
CA VAL A 294 -23.98 7.95 7.53
C VAL A 294 -25.25 8.37 8.26
N GLY A 295 -25.85 9.49 7.85
CA GLY A 295 -27.10 9.94 8.47
C GLY A 295 -28.25 8.97 8.14
N GLU A 296 -29.21 8.78 9.07
CA GLU A 296 -30.34 7.84 8.90
C GLU A 296 -31.18 8.04 7.61
N GLN A 297 -31.06 9.21 6.96
CA GLN A 297 -31.79 9.59 5.75
C GLN A 297 -30.97 9.36 4.47
N GLU A 298 -29.67 9.14 4.61
CA GLU A 298 -28.71 9.00 3.53
C GLU A 298 -28.32 7.52 3.39
N ARG A 299 -28.02 7.08 2.16
CA ARG A 299 -27.59 5.69 1.90
C ARG A 299 -26.07 5.55 1.89
N SER A 300 -25.37 6.62 1.55
CA SER A 300 -23.92 6.68 1.54
C SER A 300 -23.44 8.11 1.71
N VAL A 301 -22.23 8.24 2.26
CA VAL A 301 -21.50 9.51 2.38
C VAL A 301 -20.15 9.36 1.71
N THR A 302 -19.81 10.32 0.84
CA THR A 302 -18.48 10.37 0.19
C THR A 302 -17.58 11.35 0.92
N VAL A 303 -16.40 10.87 1.30
CA VAL A 303 -15.36 11.63 2.00
C VAL A 303 -14.12 11.72 1.13
N GLU A 304 -13.46 12.87 1.15
CA GLU A 304 -12.21 13.08 0.45
C GLU A 304 -11.09 13.25 1.47
N ILE A 305 -10.02 12.47 1.29
CA ILE A 305 -8.83 12.47 2.13
C ILE A 305 -7.64 12.75 1.22
N VAL A 306 -6.93 13.84 1.49
CA VAL A 306 -5.72 14.24 0.78
C VAL A 306 -4.53 14.02 1.69
N PHE A 307 -3.74 12.99 1.40
CA PHE A 307 -2.46 12.73 2.05
C PHE A 307 -1.40 13.62 1.43
N TYR A 308 -0.49 14.14 2.25
CA TYR A 308 0.61 14.97 1.78
C TYR A 308 1.90 14.68 2.54
N VAL A 309 3.01 14.90 1.85
CA VAL A 309 4.37 14.82 2.37
C VAL A 309 5.03 16.17 2.18
N LEU A 310 5.73 16.66 3.20
CA LEU A 310 6.51 17.89 3.17
C LEU A 310 7.99 17.57 3.35
N ASP A 311 8.81 18.18 2.51
CA ASP A 311 10.26 18.22 2.71
C ASP A 311 10.68 19.38 3.65
N GLU A 312 11.97 19.48 3.96
CA GLU A 312 12.53 20.60 4.74
C GLU A 312 12.41 21.95 4.01
N SER A 313 12.43 21.92 2.68
CA SER A 313 12.32 23.08 1.77
C SER A 313 10.87 23.58 1.57
N ASN A 314 9.87 22.93 2.17
CA ASN A 314 8.42 23.13 2.00
C ASN A 314 7.84 22.80 0.61
N LYS A 315 8.51 22.02 -0.23
CA LYS A 315 7.85 21.37 -1.36
C LYS A 315 7.03 20.19 -0.87
N ARG A 316 5.97 19.90 -1.62
CA ARG A 316 4.97 18.91 -1.23
C ARG A 316 4.61 18.00 -2.37
N ALA A 317 4.31 16.75 -2.01
CA ALA A 317 3.58 15.82 -2.86
C ALA A 317 2.29 15.42 -2.17
N GLU A 318 1.24 15.24 -2.97
CA GLU A 318 -0.11 15.00 -2.50
C GLU A 318 -0.71 13.77 -3.19
N LYS A 319 -1.54 13.03 -2.45
CA LYS A 319 -2.32 11.91 -2.96
C LYS A 319 -3.74 11.99 -2.42
N SER A 320 -4.71 12.13 -3.32
CA SER A 320 -6.13 12.16 -2.98
C SER A 320 -6.75 10.76 -3.02
N LEU A 321 -7.55 10.45 -2.00
CA LEU A 321 -8.38 9.26 -1.90
C LEU A 321 -9.82 9.69 -1.64
N ARG A 322 -10.77 9.12 -2.40
CA ARG A 322 -12.19 9.24 -2.11
C ARG A 322 -12.68 7.95 -1.45
N VAL A 323 -13.39 8.07 -0.35
CA VAL A 323 -13.98 6.93 0.36
C VAL A 323 -15.49 7.11 0.38
N GLU A 324 -16.20 6.13 -0.17
CA GLU A 324 -17.66 6.05 -0.09
C GLU A 324 -18.04 5.09 1.04
N VAL A 325 -18.65 5.62 2.10
CA VAL A 325 -19.13 4.84 3.24
C VAL A 325 -20.62 4.57 3.05
N LEU A 326 -21.00 3.29 3.05
CA LEU A 326 -22.38 2.83 2.95
C LEU A 326 -23.01 2.64 4.33
N ASP A 327 -24.25 3.11 4.49
CA ASP A 327 -25.07 2.89 5.69
C ASP A 327 -25.14 1.40 6.03
N THR A 328 -24.88 1.06 7.30
CA THR A 328 -24.98 -0.32 7.77
C THR A 328 -25.67 -0.37 9.13
N GLU A 329 -26.66 -1.26 9.26
CA GLU A 329 -27.35 -1.41 10.53
C GLU A 329 -26.43 -2.02 11.60
N ASN A 330 -26.36 -1.36 12.76
CA ASN A 330 -25.72 -1.92 13.95
C ASN A 330 -26.51 -3.12 14.50
N LEU A 331 -26.05 -4.34 14.15
CA LEU A 331 -26.69 -5.59 14.55
C LEU A 331 -26.65 -5.80 16.07
N GLU A 332 -25.62 -5.33 16.77
CA GLU A 332 -25.50 -5.52 18.22
C GLU A 332 -26.53 -4.69 18.99
N GLN A 333 -26.67 -3.41 18.64
CA GLN A 333 -27.68 -2.55 19.24
C GLN A 333 -29.10 -3.04 18.93
N LYS A 334 -29.33 -3.49 17.69
CA LYS A 334 -30.60 -4.09 17.28
C LYS A 334 -30.92 -5.34 18.10
N ASP A 335 -29.94 -6.21 18.30
CA ASP A 335 -30.09 -7.42 19.12
C ASP A 335 -30.38 -7.09 20.59
N LYS A 336 -29.67 -6.14 21.19
CA LYS A 336 -29.94 -5.64 22.55
C LYS A 336 -31.38 -5.17 22.69
N ARG A 337 -31.86 -4.38 21.72
CA ARG A 337 -33.24 -3.88 21.69
C ARG A 337 -34.26 -5.02 21.56
N LEU A 338 -34.01 -6.00 20.69
CA LEU A 338 -34.87 -7.17 20.52
C LEU A 338 -34.90 -8.05 21.78
N TYR A 339 -33.76 -8.25 22.42
CA TYR A 339 -33.65 -8.99 23.68
C TYR A 339 -34.39 -8.30 24.82
N ALA A 340 -34.20 -6.99 24.99
CA ALA A 340 -34.93 -6.21 25.99
C ALA A 340 -36.45 -6.34 25.81
N LYS A 341 -36.94 -6.31 24.57
CA LYS A 341 -38.36 -6.50 24.24
C LYS A 341 -38.84 -7.92 24.56
N TYR A 342 -38.05 -8.94 24.23
CA TYR A 342 -38.33 -10.34 24.56
C TYR A 342 -38.43 -10.55 26.08
N ARG A 343 -37.43 -10.08 26.84
CA ARG A 343 -37.40 -10.17 28.30
C ARG A 343 -38.58 -9.43 28.95
N THR A 344 -38.85 -8.20 28.50
CA THR A 344 -39.99 -7.41 29.02
C THR A 344 -41.32 -8.14 28.83
N MET A 345 -41.53 -8.81 27.69
CA MET A 345 -42.77 -9.53 27.42
C MET A 345 -42.92 -10.77 28.30
N LEU A 346 -41.84 -11.51 28.54
CA LEU A 346 -41.86 -12.65 29.47
C LEU A 346 -42.08 -12.21 30.92
N ILE A 347 -41.49 -11.09 31.35
CA ILE A 347 -41.74 -10.52 32.68
C ILE A 347 -43.23 -10.17 32.83
N GLN A 348 -43.81 -9.46 31.86
CA GLN A 348 -45.25 -9.13 31.88
C GLN A 348 -46.13 -10.38 31.93
N THR A 349 -45.71 -11.46 31.26
CA THR A 349 -46.43 -12.74 31.26
C THR A 349 -46.31 -13.45 32.60
N MET A 350 -45.13 -13.48 33.19
CA MET A 350 -44.90 -14.00 34.54
C MET A 350 -45.72 -13.25 35.58
N ASP A 351 -45.68 -11.91 35.56
CA ASP A 351 -46.44 -11.04 36.47
C ASP A 351 -47.95 -11.36 36.39
N MET A 352 -48.49 -11.48 35.17
CA MET A 352 -49.90 -11.81 34.99
C MET A 352 -50.23 -13.23 35.50
N ILE A 353 -49.35 -14.21 35.29
CA ILE A 353 -49.58 -15.58 35.79
C ILE A 353 -49.54 -15.62 37.31
N ASP A 354 -48.61 -14.90 37.95
CA ASP A 354 -48.53 -14.80 39.41
C ASP A 354 -49.80 -14.14 39.99
N GLN A 355 -50.29 -13.08 39.35
CA GLN A 355 -51.55 -12.41 39.72
C GLN A 355 -52.75 -13.37 39.58
N LEU A 356 -52.81 -14.16 38.50
CA LEU A 356 -53.85 -15.15 38.30
C LEU A 356 -53.78 -16.27 39.33
N ASP A 357 -52.59 -16.73 39.72
CA ASP A 357 -52.38 -17.74 40.75
C ASP A 357 -52.82 -17.25 42.14
N GLU A 358 -52.56 -15.98 42.47
CA GLU A 358 -53.07 -15.36 43.69
C GLU A 358 -54.60 -15.24 43.66
N ASN A 359 -55.17 -14.78 42.55
CA ASN A 359 -56.62 -14.71 42.39
C ASN A 359 -57.26 -16.12 42.46
N GLN A 360 -56.63 -17.15 41.90
CA GLN A 360 -57.10 -18.53 41.98
C GLN A 360 -57.12 -19.03 43.44
N LYS A 361 -56.10 -18.71 44.25
CA LYS A 361 -56.08 -19.01 45.69
C LYS A 361 -57.22 -18.28 46.42
N ASN A 362 -57.48 -17.02 46.08
CA ASN A 362 -58.56 -16.23 46.65
C ASN A 362 -59.95 -16.79 46.29
N LEU A 363 -60.19 -17.12 45.01
CA LEU A 363 -61.43 -17.76 44.54
C LEU A 363 -61.64 -19.13 45.20
N ASN A 364 -60.58 -19.94 45.36
CA ASN A 364 -60.65 -21.21 46.09
C ASN A 364 -61.01 -21.03 47.58
N LYS A 365 -60.47 -20.00 48.22
CA LYS A 365 -60.81 -19.64 49.62
C LYS A 365 -62.27 -19.20 49.73
N GLN A 366 -62.75 -18.39 48.79
CA GLN A 366 -64.16 -17.98 48.69
C GLN A 366 -65.08 -19.19 48.45
N LEU A 367 -64.71 -20.10 47.55
CA LEU A 367 -65.45 -21.33 47.28
C LEU A 367 -65.52 -22.27 48.50
N LYS A 368 -64.42 -22.43 49.25
CA LYS A 368 -64.40 -23.18 50.51
C LYS A 368 -65.32 -22.55 51.57
N ARG A 369 -65.30 -21.22 51.69
CA ARG A 369 -66.21 -20.46 52.58
C ARG A 369 -67.67 -20.63 52.17
N ALA A 370 -67.99 -20.49 50.89
CA ALA A 370 -69.34 -20.68 50.35
C ALA A 370 -69.87 -22.11 50.56
N LYS A 371 -69.02 -23.14 50.39
CA LYS A 371 -69.36 -24.55 50.69
C LYS A 371 -69.63 -24.77 52.19
N LYS A 372 -68.84 -24.16 53.09
CA LYS A 372 -69.04 -24.25 54.56
C LYS A 372 -70.29 -23.49 55.02
N GLY A 373 -70.56 -22.31 54.45
CA GLY A 373 -71.73 -21.48 54.80
C GLY A 373 -73.08 -22.16 54.54
N LYS A 374 -73.22 -22.90 53.43
CA LYS A 374 -74.42 -23.72 53.18
C LYS A 374 -74.57 -24.85 54.21
N ARG A 375 -73.48 -25.46 54.65
CA ARG A 375 -73.49 -26.56 55.64
C ARG A 375 -73.91 -26.10 57.04
N HIS A 376 -73.60 -24.86 57.42
CA HIS A 376 -74.09 -24.28 58.68
C HIS A 376 -75.54 -23.75 58.57
N ARG A 377 -75.97 -23.17 57.44
CA ARG A 377 -77.38 -22.79 57.25
C ARG A 377 -78.33 -24.00 57.21
N SER A 378 -77.91 -25.15 56.67
CA SER A 378 -78.74 -26.38 56.66
C SER A 378 -78.91 -27.01 58.04
N ILE A 379 -77.91 -26.91 58.93
CA ILE A 379 -78.00 -27.42 60.31
C ILE A 379 -78.86 -26.49 61.18
N VAL A 380 -78.79 -25.18 60.95
CA VAL A 380 -79.60 -24.20 61.69
C VAL A 380 -81.07 -24.26 61.27
N ASN A 381 -81.39 -24.53 59.99
CA ASN A 381 -82.78 -24.73 59.57
C ASN A 381 -83.36 -26.11 59.96
N ALA A 382 -82.54 -27.14 60.12
CA ALA A 382 -83.01 -28.44 60.60
C ALA A 382 -83.25 -28.47 62.12
N SER A 383 -82.68 -27.53 62.88
CA SER A 383 -82.83 -27.44 64.35
C SER A 383 -83.91 -26.45 64.81
N LEU A 384 -84.46 -25.63 63.91
CA LEU A 384 -85.53 -24.65 64.21
C LEU A 384 -86.95 -25.15 63.87
N GLY A 385 -87.10 -26.44 63.53
CA GLY A 385 -88.38 -27.06 63.18
C GLY A 385 -88.83 -28.22 64.08
N ALA A 386 -88.37 -28.31 65.34
CA ALA A 386 -88.75 -29.40 66.23
C ALA A 386 -88.92 -28.96 67.70
N VAL A 387 -90.00 -28.23 67.99
CA VAL A 387 -90.56 -27.95 69.33
C VAL A 387 -92.05 -27.62 69.07
N THR A 388 -93.13 -28.25 69.54
CA THR A 388 -93.46 -29.26 70.55
C THR A 388 -94.87 -29.75 70.24
N GLY A 389 -95.11 -31.05 70.34
CA GLY A 389 -96.45 -31.63 70.44
C GLY A 389 -96.39 -32.81 71.40
N ILE A 390 -96.57 -32.50 72.69
CA ILE A 390 -96.54 -33.48 73.78
C ILE A 390 -97.88 -34.21 73.78
N SER A 391 -97.85 -35.53 73.68
CA SER A 391 -98.89 -36.41 74.23
C SER A 391 -98.25 -37.78 74.46
N PRO A 392 -98.12 -38.25 75.71
CA PRO A 392 -97.72 -39.63 75.95
C PRO A 392 -98.94 -40.53 75.74
N VAL A 393 -98.70 -41.80 75.45
CA VAL A 393 -99.27 -42.98 76.15
C VAL A 393 -98.94 -44.18 75.29
N PHE A 394 -98.01 -44.99 75.80
CA PHE A 394 -97.91 -46.38 75.42
C PHE A 394 -99.02 -47.13 76.15
N MET A 395 -99.95 -47.71 75.39
CA MET A 395 -100.63 -48.95 75.78
C MET A 395 -100.82 -49.82 74.54
N GLU A 396 -100.59 -51.11 74.77
CA GLU A 396 -100.67 -52.19 73.79
C GLU A 396 -102.11 -52.51 73.38
N ASP A 397 -102.17 -53.05 72.17
CA ASP A 397 -103.05 -54.12 71.70
C ASP A 397 -104.39 -53.80 70.99
N ASN A 398 -104.50 -54.47 69.84
CA ASN A 398 -105.67 -54.87 69.05
C ASN A 398 -106.58 -53.87 68.30
N SER A 399 -106.47 -54.00 66.97
CA SER A 399 -107.54 -54.22 65.98
C SER A 399 -108.31 -53.04 65.37
N LYS A 400 -108.23 -53.04 64.02
CA LYS A 400 -109.20 -52.67 62.97
C LYS A 400 -109.68 -51.21 62.82
N ASP A 401 -109.54 -50.77 61.57
CA ASP A 401 -110.39 -49.86 60.77
C ASP A 401 -111.25 -48.82 61.49
N TYR A 402 -111.11 -47.54 61.12
CA TYR A 402 -111.94 -46.90 60.09
C TYR A 402 -111.54 -45.44 59.87
N VAL A 403 -111.90 -44.96 58.68
CA VAL A 403 -111.58 -43.68 58.04
C VAL A 403 -112.52 -42.55 58.49
N THR A 404 -112.16 -41.31 58.13
CA THR A 404 -112.92 -40.03 58.12
C THR A 404 -112.86 -39.24 59.43
N GLY A 405 -112.71 -37.91 59.46
CA GLY A 405 -112.67 -36.87 58.43
C GLY A 405 -112.91 -35.51 59.11
N VAL A 406 -112.66 -34.42 58.38
CA VAL A 406 -112.97 -33.01 58.73
C VAL A 406 -112.01 -32.40 59.76
N GLY A 407 -111.40 -31.23 59.57
CA GLY A 407 -111.48 -30.20 58.54
C GLY A 407 -110.70 -29.00 59.08
N GLY A 408 -109.74 -28.51 58.33
CA GLY A 408 -108.89 -27.40 58.73
C GLY A 408 -107.96 -27.03 57.58
N THR A 409 -108.46 -26.20 56.68
CA THR A 409 -107.71 -25.64 55.55
C THR A 409 -106.58 -24.74 56.07
N ALA A 410 -105.34 -25.22 56.02
CA ALA A 410 -104.18 -24.35 56.09
C ALA A 410 -103.68 -24.11 54.66
N VAL A 411 -104.09 -22.97 54.11
CA VAL A 411 -103.59 -22.42 52.85
C VAL A 411 -102.09 -22.19 53.02
N LEU A 412 -101.27 -22.97 52.30
CA LEU A 412 -99.88 -22.63 52.03
C LEU A 412 -99.89 -21.41 51.11
N THR A 413 -99.89 -20.23 51.72
CA THR A 413 -99.58 -19.00 51.01
C THR A 413 -98.15 -19.11 50.51
N LEU A 414 -98.02 -19.28 49.20
CA LEU A 414 -96.82 -18.96 48.42
C LEU A 414 -96.57 -17.45 48.56
N GLY A 415 -96.04 -17.05 49.72
CA GLY A 415 -95.55 -15.72 50.01
C GLY A 415 -94.05 -15.73 49.82
N THR A 416 -93.62 -15.18 48.68
CA THR A 416 -92.26 -14.75 48.38
C THR A 416 -91.56 -14.18 49.61
N LEU A 417 -90.55 -14.90 50.09
CA LEU A 417 -89.42 -14.30 50.76
C LEU A 417 -88.24 -14.44 49.81
N GLU A 418 -88.05 -13.39 49.00
CA GLU A 418 -86.73 -12.92 48.57
C GLU A 418 -85.95 -12.56 49.84
N ALA A 419 -85.60 -13.59 50.61
CA ALA A 419 -84.80 -13.45 51.79
C ALA A 419 -83.37 -13.26 51.35
N THR A 420 -83.01 -11.98 51.28
CA THR A 420 -81.68 -11.47 51.63
C THR A 420 -80.57 -11.94 50.69
N GLU A 421 -80.43 -11.18 49.61
CA GLU A 421 -79.13 -10.74 49.10
C GLU A 421 -78.33 -10.11 50.25
N VAL A 422 -77.80 -10.95 51.14
CA VAL A 422 -76.79 -10.58 52.12
C VAL A 422 -75.61 -11.52 51.90
N LEU A 423 -74.70 -11.01 51.07
CA LEU A 423 -73.28 -11.33 51.01
C LEU A 423 -72.90 -12.80 50.91
N GLY A 424 -72.99 -13.31 49.69
CA GLY A 424 -72.19 -14.44 49.23
C GLY A 424 -72.35 -14.61 47.73
N LYS A 425 -71.30 -14.29 46.95
CA LYS A 425 -71.22 -14.58 45.51
C LYS A 425 -71.75 -16.00 45.24
N SER A 426 -72.56 -16.18 44.20
CA SER A 426 -73.17 -17.49 43.91
C SER A 426 -72.07 -18.52 43.67
N LYS A 427 -72.25 -19.75 44.16
CA LYS A 427 -71.24 -20.82 44.02
C LYS A 427 -70.87 -21.05 42.55
N ASP A 428 -71.85 -20.89 41.67
CA ASP A 428 -71.71 -21.13 40.23
C ASP A 428 -70.94 -19.99 39.56
N ASP A 429 -71.15 -18.71 39.96
CA ASP A 429 -70.33 -17.56 39.53
C ASP A 429 -68.87 -17.72 39.96
N ILE A 430 -68.61 -18.14 41.20
CA ILE A 430 -67.24 -18.41 41.68
C ILE A 430 -66.59 -19.55 40.88
N LEU A 431 -67.36 -20.60 40.54
CA LEU A 431 -66.87 -21.72 39.74
C LEU A 431 -66.57 -21.31 38.29
N GLU A 432 -67.40 -20.46 37.70
CA GLU A 432 -67.19 -19.91 36.36
C GLU A 432 -65.96 -19.01 36.31
N LYS A 433 -65.82 -18.07 37.25
CA LYS A 433 -64.61 -17.24 37.40
C LYS A 433 -63.36 -18.08 37.65
N LEU A 434 -63.46 -19.16 38.43
CA LEU A 434 -62.34 -20.08 38.67
C LEU A 434 -61.93 -20.82 37.39
N LYS A 435 -62.89 -21.34 36.62
CA LYS A 435 -62.60 -21.99 35.33
C LYS A 435 -61.97 -21.01 34.36
N LEU A 436 -62.55 -19.81 34.23
CA LEU A 436 -62.03 -18.76 33.35
C LEU A 436 -60.61 -18.33 33.74
N ASN A 437 -60.32 -18.20 35.05
CA ASN A 437 -58.97 -17.91 35.54
C ASN A 437 -57.98 -19.03 35.15
N ILE A 438 -58.34 -20.29 35.40
CA ILE A 438 -57.49 -21.44 35.04
C ILE A 438 -57.25 -21.52 33.53
N ASP A 439 -58.28 -21.28 32.72
CA ASP A 439 -58.19 -21.33 31.26
C ASP A 439 -57.25 -20.24 30.72
N ILE A 440 -57.39 -18.99 31.19
CA ILE A 440 -56.51 -17.88 30.79
C ILE A 440 -55.08 -18.13 31.28
N ARG A 441 -54.91 -18.59 32.52
CA ARG A 441 -53.60 -18.89 33.10
C ARG A 441 -52.87 -19.99 32.31
N ASN A 442 -53.57 -21.06 31.95
CA ASN A 442 -53.00 -22.14 31.14
C ASN A 442 -52.66 -21.68 29.72
N ALA A 443 -53.51 -20.83 29.11
CA ALA A 443 -53.24 -20.26 27.80
C ALA A 443 -51.99 -19.35 27.83
N LEU A 444 -51.88 -18.46 28.81
CA LEU A 444 -50.73 -17.58 28.99
C LEU A 444 -49.44 -18.37 29.27
N GLN A 445 -49.51 -19.40 30.10
CA GLN A 445 -48.35 -20.27 30.36
C GLN A 445 -47.91 -20.98 29.08
N ALA A 446 -48.85 -21.57 28.32
CA ALA A 446 -48.53 -22.29 27.09
C ALA A 446 -47.94 -21.36 26.01
N GLU A 447 -48.52 -20.17 25.82
CA GLU A 447 -47.98 -19.19 24.86
C GLU A 447 -46.65 -18.60 25.34
N GLY A 448 -46.48 -18.35 26.65
CA GLY A 448 -45.23 -17.90 27.24
C GLY A 448 -44.10 -18.92 27.11
N ASP A 449 -44.37 -20.20 27.34
CA ASP A 449 -43.42 -21.30 27.14
C ASP A 449 -43.02 -21.44 25.67
N GLN A 450 -43.98 -21.35 24.75
CA GLN A 450 -43.70 -21.37 23.31
C GLN A 450 -42.86 -20.16 22.88
N PHE A 451 -43.18 -18.97 23.40
CA PHE A 451 -42.46 -17.74 23.12
C PHE A 451 -41.03 -17.80 23.66
N ALA A 452 -40.84 -18.28 24.89
CA ALA A 452 -39.53 -18.47 25.49
C ALA A 452 -38.67 -19.45 24.68
N ARG A 453 -39.24 -20.59 24.28
CA ARG A 453 -38.55 -21.60 23.46
C ARG A 453 -38.16 -21.07 22.08
N LYS A 454 -39.10 -20.40 21.40
CA LYS A 454 -38.92 -19.96 20.01
C LYS A 454 -37.94 -18.80 19.87
N TYR A 455 -37.79 -17.98 20.91
CA TYR A 455 -36.97 -16.78 20.89
C TYR A 455 -35.81 -16.82 21.89
N ALA A 456 -35.44 -18.01 22.34
CA ALA A 456 -34.25 -18.23 23.16
C ALA A 456 -32.98 -17.80 22.44
N LEU A 457 -32.90 -17.98 21.10
CA LEU A 457 -31.73 -17.64 20.31
C LEU A 457 -31.79 -16.25 19.67
N ARG A 458 -30.67 -15.52 19.63
CA ARG A 458 -30.55 -14.22 18.95
C ARG A 458 -31.01 -14.22 17.49
N SER A 459 -30.68 -15.27 16.75
CA SER A 459 -31.06 -15.40 15.33
C SER A 459 -32.57 -15.45 15.15
N GLN A 460 -33.27 -16.17 16.04
CA GLN A 460 -34.72 -16.32 15.98
C GLN A 460 -35.44 -15.01 16.32
N ARG A 461 -34.87 -14.17 17.19
CA ARG A 461 -35.43 -12.84 17.51
C ARG A 461 -35.35 -11.86 16.34
N ARG A 462 -34.42 -12.07 15.39
CA ARG A 462 -34.29 -11.27 14.17
C ARG A 462 -35.32 -11.66 13.09
N ASP A 463 -36.01 -12.79 13.24
CA ASP A 463 -37.00 -13.23 12.27
C ASP A 463 -38.20 -12.26 12.22
N LYS A 464 -38.76 -12.11 11.01
CA LYS A 464 -39.96 -11.28 10.76
C LYS A 464 -41.16 -11.66 11.65
N ASN A 465 -41.20 -12.91 12.12
CA ASN A 465 -42.26 -13.44 12.96
C ASN A 465 -42.22 -12.92 14.41
N PHE A 466 -41.08 -12.40 14.88
CA PHE A 466 -40.91 -11.97 16.27
C PHE A 466 -41.96 -10.93 16.69
N TYR A 467 -42.14 -9.88 15.89
CA TYR A 467 -43.13 -8.84 16.18
C TYR A 467 -44.57 -9.38 16.15
N SER A 468 -44.89 -10.29 15.22
CA SER A 468 -46.22 -10.90 15.15
C SER A 468 -46.53 -11.75 16.38
N ASP A 469 -45.57 -12.52 16.86
CA ASP A 469 -45.77 -13.39 18.02
C ASP A 469 -45.75 -12.60 19.34
N VAL A 470 -44.99 -11.49 19.41
CA VAL A 470 -45.12 -10.50 20.50
C VAL A 470 -46.54 -9.94 20.54
N ASP A 471 -47.11 -9.57 19.40
CA ASP A 471 -48.46 -8.98 19.36
C ASP A 471 -49.54 -10.01 19.73
N LYS A 472 -49.35 -11.29 19.37
CA LYS A 472 -50.23 -12.39 19.83
C LYS A 472 -50.20 -12.57 21.34
N LEU A 473 -49.01 -12.62 21.93
CA LEU A 473 -48.85 -12.75 23.38
C LEU A 473 -49.44 -11.52 24.10
N LYS A 474 -49.22 -10.32 23.56
CA LYS A 474 -49.84 -9.08 24.05
C LYS A 474 -51.36 -9.10 23.93
N ALA A 475 -51.93 -9.72 22.90
CA ALA A 475 -53.38 -9.88 22.76
C ALA A 475 -53.95 -10.82 23.82
N GLN A 476 -53.25 -11.89 24.19
CA GLN A 476 -53.67 -12.73 25.32
C GLN A 476 -53.53 -12.02 26.66
N LEU A 477 -52.46 -11.24 26.87
CA LEU A 477 -52.29 -10.43 28.07
C LEU A 477 -53.41 -9.40 28.25
N ASN A 478 -54.01 -8.94 27.16
CA ASN A 478 -55.13 -8.00 27.17
C ASN A 478 -56.48 -8.67 26.86
N ASN A 479 -56.62 -9.97 27.13
CA ASN A 479 -57.85 -10.69 26.82
C ASN A 479 -59.04 -10.06 27.55
N LYS A 480 -60.09 -9.68 26.80
CA LYS A 480 -61.31 -9.04 27.31
C LYS A 480 -61.99 -9.83 28.44
N LYS A 481 -61.79 -11.15 28.47
CA LYS A 481 -62.31 -12.05 29.51
C LYS A 481 -61.67 -11.81 30.88
N MET A 482 -60.49 -11.19 30.97
CA MET A 482 -59.84 -10.86 32.25
C MET A 482 -60.58 -9.80 33.06
N ILE A 483 -61.38 -8.95 32.41
CA ILE A 483 -62.21 -7.94 33.09
C ILE A 483 -63.20 -8.62 34.05
N LEU A 484 -63.67 -9.83 33.71
CA LEU A 484 -64.60 -10.61 34.52
C LEU A 484 -63.97 -11.19 35.79
N LEU A 485 -62.63 -11.21 35.88
CA LEU A 485 -61.89 -11.76 37.01
C LEU A 485 -61.69 -10.76 38.15
N GLU A 486 -62.12 -9.50 38.00
CA GLU A 486 -61.99 -8.45 39.03
C GLU A 486 -60.56 -8.36 39.60
N LEU A 487 -59.55 -8.41 38.72
CA LEU A 487 -58.14 -8.38 39.13
C LEU A 487 -57.80 -7.02 39.76
N ASP A 488 -56.93 -7.05 40.76
CA ASP A 488 -56.49 -5.84 41.47
C ASP A 488 -55.52 -5.03 40.59
N ALA A 489 -55.92 -3.82 40.22
CA ALA A 489 -55.11 -2.92 39.40
C ALA A 489 -53.89 -2.35 40.14
N SER A 490 -53.87 -2.43 41.47
CA SER A 490 -52.76 -1.99 42.34
C SER A 490 -51.80 -3.12 42.72
N TRP A 491 -51.96 -4.30 42.11
CA TRP A 491 -51.13 -5.45 42.37
C TRP A 491 -49.70 -5.23 41.86
N GLU A 492 -48.72 -5.40 42.74
CA GLU A 492 -47.30 -5.43 42.42
C GLU A 492 -46.77 -6.85 42.64
N ASN A 493 -45.91 -7.34 41.76
CA ASN A 493 -45.37 -8.69 41.88
C ASN A 493 -44.51 -8.80 43.17
N PRO A 494 -44.83 -9.69 44.11
CA PRO A 494 -44.01 -9.91 45.31
C PRO A 494 -42.64 -10.54 44.99
N THR A 495 -42.49 -11.13 43.79
CA THR A 495 -41.23 -11.69 43.31
C THR A 495 -40.53 -10.72 42.38
N LYS A 496 -39.25 -10.41 42.64
CA LYS A 496 -38.48 -9.54 41.75
C LYS A 496 -38.27 -10.23 40.40
N PRO A 497 -38.43 -9.51 39.27
CA PRO A 497 -38.12 -10.03 37.96
C PRO A 497 -36.60 -10.21 37.85
N SER A 498 -36.14 -11.43 38.13
CA SER A 498 -34.77 -11.89 37.97
C SER A 498 -34.79 -13.05 36.98
N ASP A 499 -33.71 -13.20 36.22
CA ASP A 499 -33.54 -14.29 35.27
C ASP A 499 -33.71 -15.68 35.89
N LYS A 500 -33.39 -15.84 37.18
CA LYS A 500 -33.63 -17.09 37.93
C LYS A 500 -35.12 -17.39 38.09
N ASN A 501 -35.93 -16.36 38.31
CA ASN A 501 -37.38 -16.49 38.46
C ASN A 501 -38.05 -16.68 37.10
N LEU A 502 -37.60 -15.97 36.07
CA LEU A 502 -38.02 -16.21 34.68
C LEU A 502 -37.73 -17.63 34.23
N LYS A 503 -36.55 -18.17 34.53
CA LYS A 503 -36.20 -19.56 34.20
C LYS A 503 -37.01 -20.59 35.00
N LYS A 504 -37.46 -20.24 36.21
CA LYS A 504 -38.34 -21.10 37.01
C LYS A 504 -39.75 -21.16 36.41
N GLN A 505 -40.24 -20.04 35.87
CA GLN A 505 -41.56 -19.95 35.26
C GLN A 505 -41.59 -20.47 33.82
N PHE A 506 -40.52 -20.20 33.06
CA PHE A 506 -40.32 -20.59 31.67
C PHE A 506 -38.99 -21.36 31.55
N PRO A 507 -39.00 -22.71 31.59
CA PRO A 507 -37.79 -23.53 31.62
C PRO A 507 -36.85 -23.32 30.43
N ASP A 508 -37.42 -22.98 29.27
CA ASP A 508 -36.70 -22.77 28.01
C ASP A 508 -36.14 -21.34 27.86
N PHE A 509 -36.28 -20.47 28.87
CA PHE A 509 -35.71 -19.13 28.87
C PHE A 509 -34.17 -19.16 28.89
N ASN A 510 -33.57 -18.38 27.99
CA ASN A 510 -32.13 -18.18 27.92
C ASN A 510 -31.80 -16.68 27.86
N ASN A 511 -30.83 -16.27 28.68
CA ASN A 511 -30.31 -14.90 28.76
C ASN A 511 -29.14 -14.66 27.79
N GLU A 512 -28.55 -15.72 27.20
CA GLU A 512 -27.49 -15.60 26.17
C GLU A 512 -26.30 -14.69 26.51
N GLY A 513 -26.04 -14.44 27.80
CA GLY A 513 -24.91 -13.63 28.27
C GLY A 513 -25.16 -12.12 28.30
N PHE A 514 -26.41 -11.65 28.16
CA PHE A 514 -26.74 -10.27 28.55
C PHE A 514 -26.73 -10.16 30.09
N GLU A 515 -26.15 -9.11 30.66
CA GLU A 515 -26.23 -8.90 32.13
C GLU A 515 -27.62 -8.36 32.52
N ASP A 516 -28.03 -8.65 33.76
CA ASP A 516 -29.35 -8.36 34.36
C ASP A 516 -29.67 -6.84 34.45
#